data_AF-A0A7Y3JT17-F1
#
_entry.id   AF-A0A7Y3JT17-F1
#
_cell.length_a   1.000
_cell.length_b   1.000
_cell.length_c   1.000
_cell.angle_alpha   90.00
_cell.angle_beta   90.00
_cell.angle_gamma   90.00
#
_symmetry.space_group_name_H-M   'P 1'
#
loop_
_entity.id
_entity.type
_entity.pdbx_description
1 polymer ?
#
loop_
_entity_poly.entity_id
_entity_poly.type
_entity_poly.pdbx_seq_one_letter_code
_entity_poly.pdbx_strand_id
1 'polypeptide(L)'
;MLQRDLDTDGDPRRDAASLLPPVDLPRRMWAGSRITFLADIPLEARLQRRSTVTAVTPKTGRSDPTVFVTVEHEICLADVRAAIREQQDIVYRNGATGDPPSIPAGDSPVITAPFASFSRTLSCSSAIPR
;
A
#
# COMPACT_ATOMS: atom_id res chain seq x y z
N MET A 1 -9.12 -0.05 -15.66
CA MET A 1 -7.94 -0.93 -15.69
C MET A 1 -8.41 -2.31 -16.08
N LEU A 2 -7.79 -2.94 -17.08
CA LEU A 2 -8.15 -4.28 -17.57
C LEU A 2 -7.13 -5.30 -17.05
N GLN A 3 -7.50 -6.59 -16.97
CA GLN A 3 -6.62 -7.68 -16.50
C GLN A 3 -5.25 -7.71 -17.21
N ARG A 4 -5.21 -7.29 -18.48
CA ARG A 4 -4.00 -7.22 -19.32
C ARG A 4 -2.98 -6.16 -18.89
N ASP A 5 -3.37 -5.26 -17.99
CA ASP A 5 -2.55 -4.17 -17.48
C ASP A 5 -1.86 -4.54 -16.13
N LEU A 6 -2.00 -5.80 -15.70
CA LEU A 6 -1.39 -6.35 -14.49
C LEU A 6 -0.13 -7.16 -14.83
N ASP A 7 0.84 -7.15 -13.92
CA ASP A 7 2.04 -7.97 -13.95
C ASP A 7 1.75 -9.35 -13.31
N THR A 8 2.74 -10.24 -13.31
CA THR A 8 2.64 -11.62 -12.84
C THR A 8 2.30 -11.71 -11.34
N ASP A 9 2.64 -10.68 -10.57
CA ASP A 9 2.28 -10.56 -9.15
C ASP A 9 0.88 -9.98 -8.91
N GLY A 10 0.15 -9.63 -9.97
CA GLY A 10 -1.20 -9.05 -9.91
C GLY A 10 -1.22 -7.54 -9.67
N ASP A 11 -0.05 -6.90 -9.63
CA ASP A 11 0.06 -5.45 -9.48
C ASP A 11 0.05 -4.74 -10.85
N PRO A 12 -0.28 -3.43 -10.92
CA PRO A 12 -0.16 -2.66 -12.14
C PRO A 12 1.24 -2.80 -12.75
N ARG A 13 1.29 -3.03 -14.07
CA ARG A 13 2.56 -3.18 -14.80
C ARG A 13 3.50 -2.00 -14.54
N ARG A 14 4.77 -2.30 -14.35
CA ARG A 14 5.86 -1.33 -14.27
C ARG A 14 6.28 -0.96 -15.69
N ASP A 15 5.58 -0.02 -16.30
CA ASP A 15 5.96 0.57 -17.59
C ASP A 15 6.63 1.95 -17.40
N ALA A 16 7.08 2.56 -18.50
CA ALA A 16 7.73 3.87 -18.47
C ALA A 16 6.82 5.02 -17.97
N ALA A 17 5.51 4.79 -17.89
CA ALA A 17 4.54 5.73 -17.35
C ALA A 17 4.24 5.48 -15.85
N SER A 18 4.76 4.40 -15.27
CA SER A 18 4.59 4.07 -13.86
C SER A 18 5.45 4.98 -12.97
N LEU A 19 4.90 5.36 -11.82
CA LEU A 19 5.61 6.14 -10.80
C LEU A 19 6.79 5.37 -10.19
N LEU A 20 6.68 4.04 -10.13
CA LEU A 20 7.60 3.20 -9.39
C LEU A 20 8.89 2.96 -10.20
N PRO A 21 10.06 2.90 -9.52
CA PRO A 21 11.32 2.69 -10.21
C PRO A 21 11.33 1.35 -10.97
N PRO A 22 12.07 1.26 -12.09
CA PRO A 22 12.31 -0.01 -12.75
C PRO A 22 13.13 -0.90 -11.82
N VAL A 23 12.49 -1.94 -11.27
CA VAL A 23 13.13 -2.94 -10.41
C VAL A 23 12.91 -4.32 -11.05
N ASP A 24 14.01 -5.02 -11.31
CA ASP A 24 14.06 -6.35 -11.94
C ASP A 24 13.72 -7.50 -10.97
N LEU A 25 12.90 -7.23 -9.95
CA LEU A 25 12.45 -8.22 -8.98
C LEU A 25 10.96 -8.51 -9.21
N PRO A 26 10.56 -9.79 -9.33
CA PRO A 26 9.26 -10.16 -9.86
C PRO A 26 8.10 -10.03 -8.87
N ARG A 27 8.37 -9.89 -7.55
CA ARG A 27 7.31 -9.76 -6.55
C ARG A 27 7.40 -8.43 -5.83
N ARG A 28 6.29 -7.70 -5.85
CA ARG A 28 6.04 -6.55 -5.00
C ARG A 28 5.23 -6.95 -3.76
N MET A 29 5.58 -6.39 -2.61
CA MET A 29 4.94 -6.63 -1.33
C MET A 29 4.65 -5.29 -0.66
N TRP A 30 3.41 -5.06 -0.22
CA TRP A 30 3.08 -3.96 0.67
C TRP A 30 3.55 -4.31 2.08
N ALA A 31 4.63 -3.68 2.53
CA ALA A 31 5.22 -3.94 3.84
C ALA A 31 4.52 -3.17 4.96
N GLY A 32 3.89 -2.04 4.64
CA GLY A 32 3.03 -1.29 5.53
C GLY A 32 2.81 0.14 5.07
N SER A 33 1.99 0.88 5.82
CA SER A 33 1.74 2.31 5.60
C SER A 33 1.66 3.08 6.91
N ARG A 34 2.05 4.35 6.85
CA ARG A 34 1.83 5.35 7.90
C ARG A 34 0.88 6.41 7.34
N ILE A 35 -0.30 6.58 7.94
CA ILE A 35 -1.34 7.50 7.45
C ILE A 35 -1.60 8.58 8.49
N THR A 36 -1.65 9.84 8.06
CA THR A 36 -1.99 11.00 8.89
C THR A 36 -3.14 11.77 8.25
N PHE A 37 -4.20 11.98 9.02
CA PHE A 37 -5.33 12.83 8.65
C PHE A 37 -5.07 14.25 9.15
N LEU A 38 -5.00 15.20 8.23
CA LEU A 38 -4.63 16.60 8.46
C LEU A 38 -5.84 17.55 8.44
N ALA A 39 -6.98 17.09 7.89
CA ALA A 39 -8.22 17.82 7.80
C ALA A 39 -9.41 16.87 7.60
N ASP A 40 -10.61 17.34 7.90
CA ASP A 40 -11.84 16.69 7.45
C ASP A 40 -11.99 16.79 5.93
N ILE A 41 -12.60 15.77 5.33
CA ILE A 41 -12.94 15.73 3.90
C ILE A 41 -14.44 15.91 3.78
N PRO A 42 -14.93 17.03 3.23
CA PRO A 42 -16.36 17.21 2.97
C PRO A 42 -16.89 16.16 2.01
N LEU A 43 -18.17 15.81 2.16
CA LEU A 43 -18.85 14.98 1.17
C LEU A 43 -18.81 15.67 -0.20
N GLU A 44 -18.70 14.88 -1.26
CA GLU A 44 -18.61 15.33 -2.65
C GLU A 44 -17.40 16.22 -2.97
N ALA A 45 -16.44 16.35 -2.05
CA ALA A 45 -15.23 17.10 -2.30
C ALA A 45 -14.39 16.48 -3.44
N ARG A 46 -13.90 17.32 -4.34
CA ARG A 46 -12.95 16.91 -5.37
C ARG A 46 -11.55 16.78 -4.77
N LEU A 47 -11.04 15.55 -4.76
CA LEU A 47 -9.71 15.24 -4.26
C LEU A 47 -8.74 14.99 -5.40
N GLN A 48 -7.48 15.39 -5.19
CA GLN A 48 -6.36 15.00 -6.05
C GLN A 48 -5.33 14.26 -5.22
N ARG A 49 -4.80 13.15 -5.74
CA ARG A 49 -3.70 12.42 -5.09
C ARG A 49 -2.41 12.68 -5.85
N ARG A 50 -1.46 13.32 -5.19
CA ARG A 50 -0.08 13.44 -5.67
C ARG A 50 0.77 12.37 -5.00
N SER A 51 1.49 11.60 -5.80
CA SER A 51 2.30 10.49 -5.33
C SER A 51 3.76 10.76 -5.71
N THR A 52 4.66 10.61 -4.75
CA THR A 52 6.08 10.89 -4.93
C THR A 52 6.88 9.72 -4.35
N VAL A 53 7.83 9.17 -5.11
CA VAL A 53 8.80 8.24 -4.55
C VAL A 53 9.80 9.04 -3.72
N THR A 54 9.82 8.83 -2.41
CA THR A 54 10.67 9.59 -1.49
C THR A 54 11.97 8.87 -1.16
N ALA A 55 11.99 7.53 -1.26
CA ALA A 55 13.22 6.76 -1.08
C ALA A 55 13.21 5.46 -1.90
N VAL A 56 14.39 5.06 -2.37
CA VAL A 56 14.65 3.76 -2.98
C VAL A 56 15.96 3.23 -2.39
N THR A 57 15.89 2.10 -1.69
CA THR A 57 17.02 1.51 -0.97
C THR A 57 17.18 0.06 -1.40
N PRO A 58 18.09 -0.24 -2.35
CA PRO A 58 18.48 -1.60 -2.64
C PRO A 58 19.24 -2.21 -1.46
N LYS A 59 18.95 -3.47 -1.13
CA LYS A 59 19.68 -4.26 -0.13
C LYS A 59 20.11 -5.58 -0.75
N THR A 60 21.41 -5.82 -0.66
CA THR A 60 22.03 -7.09 -1.05
C THR A 60 22.64 -7.67 0.22
N GLY A 61 22.03 -8.73 0.75
CA GLY A 61 22.47 -9.39 1.99
C GLY A 61 22.76 -10.87 1.76
N ARG A 62 22.88 -11.62 2.86
CA ARG A 62 22.97 -13.10 2.83
C ARG A 62 21.66 -13.75 2.34
N SER A 63 20.56 -13.01 2.44
CA SER A 63 19.25 -13.34 1.86
C SER A 63 19.12 -12.75 0.46
N ASP A 64 18.22 -13.33 -0.35
CA ASP A 64 17.91 -12.89 -1.72
C ASP A 64 17.82 -11.36 -1.88
N PRO A 65 18.26 -10.81 -3.02
CA PRO A 65 18.25 -9.37 -3.27
C PRO A 65 16.84 -8.79 -3.09
N THR A 66 16.79 -7.64 -2.41
CA THR A 66 15.54 -6.97 -2.02
C THR A 66 15.67 -5.47 -2.23
N VAL A 67 14.65 -4.80 -2.77
CA VAL A 67 14.62 -3.34 -2.90
C VAL A 67 13.46 -2.77 -2.08
N PHE A 68 13.76 -1.80 -1.22
CA PHE A 68 12.76 -1.07 -0.46
C PHE A 68 12.44 0.23 -1.19
N VAL A 69 11.17 0.52 -1.40
CA VAL A 69 10.69 1.74 -2.02
C VAL A 69 9.68 2.38 -1.09
N THR A 70 9.91 3.65 -0.77
CA THR A 70 8.96 4.44 0.01
C THR A 70 8.26 5.43 -0.93
N VAL A 71 6.94 5.41 -0.91
CA VAL A 71 6.09 6.32 -1.68
C VAL A 71 5.29 7.19 -0.72
N GLU A 72 5.34 8.50 -0.90
CA GLU A 72 4.46 9.42 -0.20
C GLU A 72 3.27 9.78 -1.10
N HIS A 73 2.07 9.68 -0.55
CA HIS A 73 0.82 10.15 -1.14
C HIS A 73 0.31 11.35 -0.35
N GLU A 74 0.06 12.45 -1.06
CA GLU A 74 -0.64 13.60 -0.54
C GLU A 74 -2.00 13.70 -1.24
N ILE A 75 -3.08 13.61 -0.47
CA ILE A 75 -4.44 13.73 -0.96
C ILE A 75 -4.93 15.14 -0.63
N CYS A 76 -5.07 15.98 -1.65
CA CYS A 76 -5.36 17.40 -1.53
C CYS A 76 -6.81 17.74 -1.89
N LEU A 77 -7.38 18.68 -1.15
CA LEU A 77 -8.63 19.36 -1.49
C LEU A 77 -8.31 20.50 -2.46
N ALA A 78 -8.83 20.42 -3.69
CA ALA A 78 -8.70 21.47 -4.71
C ALA A 78 -7.26 22.03 -4.88
N ASP A 79 -6.24 21.18 -4.76
CA ASP A 79 -4.82 21.49 -4.95
C ASP A 79 -4.14 22.43 -3.95
N VAL A 80 -4.82 22.80 -2.85
CA VAL A 80 -4.27 23.78 -1.90
C VAL A 80 -3.65 23.12 -0.67
N ARG A 81 -4.37 22.20 -0.01
CA ARG A 81 -3.95 21.61 1.26
C ARG A 81 -4.17 20.10 1.26
N ALA A 82 -3.15 19.35 1.69
CA ALA A 82 -3.27 17.92 1.93
C ALA A 82 -4.23 17.67 3.10
N ALA A 83 -5.31 16.93 2.85
CA ALA A 83 -6.22 16.42 3.85
C ALA A 83 -5.71 15.10 4.45
N ILE A 84 -4.98 14.30 3.65
CA ILE A 84 -4.34 13.06 4.09
C ILE A 84 -2.91 13.04 3.55
N ARG A 85 -1.97 12.65 4.41
CA ARG A 85 -0.63 12.23 4.01
C ARG A 85 -0.47 10.76 4.35
N GLU A 86 -0.09 9.95 3.37
CA GLU A 86 0.23 8.54 3.54
C GLU A 86 1.66 8.29 3.08
N GLN A 87 2.43 7.54 3.85
CA GLN A 87 3.72 7.02 3.45
C GLN A 87 3.62 5.49 3.38
N GLN A 88 3.75 4.94 2.18
CA GLN A 88 3.72 3.50 1.91
C GLN A 88 5.14 2.95 1.78
N ASP A 89 5.40 1.82 2.44
CA ASP A 89 6.64 1.07 2.27
C ASP A 89 6.35 -0.16 1.41
N ILE A 90 7.02 -0.22 0.26
CA ILE A 90 6.93 -1.26 -0.75
C ILE A 90 8.25 -2.04 -0.74
N VAL A 91 8.15 -3.36 -0.78
CA VAL A 91 9.32 -4.24 -0.85
C VAL A 91 9.23 -5.05 -2.14
N TYR A 92 10.27 -4.92 -2.96
CA TYR A 92 10.52 -5.80 -4.08
C TYR A 92 11.46 -6.91 -3.65
N ARG A 93 11.12 -8.15 -3.96
CA ARG A 93 11.93 -9.33 -3.64
C ARG A 93 11.82 -10.37 -4.73
N ASN A 94 12.70 -11.37 -4.67
CA ASN A 94 12.61 -12.50 -5.58
C ASN A 94 11.29 -13.27 -5.41
N GLY A 95 10.89 -13.98 -6.45
CA GLY A 95 9.83 -14.97 -6.35
C GLY A 95 10.24 -16.06 -5.36
N ALA A 96 9.27 -16.69 -4.68
CA ALA A 96 9.58 -17.92 -3.96
C ALA A 96 10.10 -18.96 -4.96
N THR A 97 11.38 -19.35 -4.85
CA THR A 97 11.95 -20.46 -5.61
C THR A 97 11.58 -21.74 -4.88
N GLY A 98 10.37 -22.23 -5.13
CA GLY A 98 9.86 -23.44 -4.50
C GLY A 98 8.37 -23.54 -4.72
N ASP A 99 7.88 -24.78 -4.86
CA ASP A 99 6.44 -25.05 -4.85
C ASP A 99 5.79 -24.27 -3.70
N PRO A 100 4.60 -23.69 -3.88
CA PRO A 100 3.85 -23.16 -2.75
C PRO A 100 3.87 -24.25 -1.68
N PRO A 101 4.17 -23.92 -0.40
CA PRO A 101 4.17 -24.95 0.63
C PRO A 101 2.84 -25.67 0.49
N SER A 102 2.90 -26.96 0.13
CA SER A 102 1.72 -27.78 0.04
C SER A 102 1.07 -27.64 1.40
N ILE A 103 -0.04 -26.90 1.48
CA ILE A 103 -0.83 -26.84 2.69
C ILE A 103 -1.17 -28.30 2.91
N PRO A 104 -0.63 -28.98 3.93
CA PRO A 104 -1.03 -30.34 4.19
C PRO A 104 -2.55 -30.30 4.29
N ALA A 105 -3.25 -31.22 3.63
CA ALA A 105 -4.68 -31.41 3.81
C ALA A 105 -4.92 -31.93 5.23
N GLY A 106 -4.58 -31.11 6.23
CA GLY A 106 -5.03 -31.22 7.59
C GLY A 106 -6.42 -30.64 7.60
N ASP A 107 -7.34 -31.38 8.19
CA ASP A 107 -8.70 -30.95 8.48
C ASP A 107 -8.66 -29.47 8.89
N SER A 108 -9.16 -28.61 8.02
CA SER A 108 -9.23 -27.19 8.32
C SER A 108 -10.01 -27.09 9.62
N PRO A 109 -9.44 -26.61 10.74
CA PRO A 109 -10.25 -26.36 11.91
C PRO A 109 -11.31 -25.37 11.43
N VAL A 110 -12.57 -25.79 11.50
CA VAL A 110 -13.68 -24.88 11.28
C VAL A 110 -13.48 -23.77 12.30
N ILE A 111 -13.04 -22.60 11.84
CA ILE A 111 -12.89 -21.43 12.68
C ILE A 111 -14.33 -20.98 12.99
N THR A 112 -14.94 -21.62 13.98
CA THR A 112 -16.15 -21.13 14.64
C THR A 112 -15.74 -20.10 15.69
N ALA A 113 -14.95 -19.11 15.28
CA ALA A 113 -14.89 -17.89 16.05
C ALA A 113 -16.18 -17.13 15.71
N PRO A 114 -16.93 -16.61 16.69
CA PRO A 114 -17.95 -15.61 16.36
C PRO A 114 -17.23 -14.50 15.60
N PHE A 115 -17.81 -14.04 14.51
CA PHE A 115 -17.35 -12.87 13.77
C PHE A 115 -17.24 -11.70 14.76
N ALA A 116 -16.05 -11.48 15.30
CA ALA A 116 -15.79 -10.41 16.22
C ALA A 116 -15.75 -9.13 15.39
N SER A 117 -16.85 -8.37 15.44
CA SER A 117 -16.90 -7.05 14.85
C SER A 117 -16.23 -6.07 15.80
N PHE A 118 -15.06 -5.57 15.42
CA PHE A 118 -14.44 -4.43 16.10
C PHE A 118 -14.86 -3.16 15.37
N SER A 119 -15.53 -2.25 16.08
CA SER A 119 -15.86 -0.91 15.58
C SER A 119 -15.35 0.11 16.59
N ARG A 120 -14.71 1.17 16.10
CA ARG A 120 -14.33 2.33 16.88
C ARG A 120 -14.83 3.57 16.15
N THR A 121 -15.83 4.23 16.72
CA THR A 121 -16.30 5.53 16.23
C THR A 121 -15.30 6.60 16.65
N LEU A 122 -14.78 7.33 15.67
CA LEU A 122 -13.98 8.53 15.91
C LEU A 122 -14.93 9.72 15.72
N SER A 123 -15.15 10.50 16.78
CA SER A 123 -15.90 11.75 16.67
C SER A 123 -14.92 12.87 16.32
N CYS A 124 -15.11 13.51 15.17
CA CYS A 124 -14.44 14.79 14.90
C CYS A 124 -15.09 15.84 15.81
N SER A 125 -14.36 16.33 16.81
CA SER A 125 -14.81 17.46 17.59
C SER A 125 -14.34 18.73 16.90
N SER A 126 -15.24 19.38 16.16
CA SER A 126 -15.00 20.74 15.67
C SER A 126 -15.08 21.71 16.85
N ALA A 127 -14.01 21.84 17.60
CA ALA A 127 -13.77 23.07 18.37
C ALA A 127 -13.07 24.04 17.43
N ILE A 128 -13.84 24.91 16.78
CA ILE A 128 -13.31 26.12 16.15
C ILE A 128 -13.24 27.17 17.27
N PRO A 129 -12.06 27.48 17.86
CA PRO A 129 -11.95 28.69 18.66
C PRO A 129 -12.03 29.92 17.74
N ARG A 130 -12.89 30.87 18.13
CA ARG A 130 -13.05 32.18 17.49
C ARG A 130 -11.80 33.04 17.65
#